data_AF-H1YHL9-F1
#
_entry.id   AF-H1YHL9-F1
#
_cell.length_a   1.000
_cell.length_b   1.000
_cell.length_c   1.000
_cell.angle_alpha   90.00
_cell.angle_beta   90.00
_cell.angle_gamma   90.00
#
_symmetry.space_group_name_H-M   'P 1'
#
loop_
_entity.id
_entity.type
_entity.pdbx_description
1 polymer ?
#
loop_
_entity_poly.entity_id
_entity_poly.type
_entity_poly.pdbx_seq_one_letter_code
_entity_poly.pdbx_strand_id
1 'polypeptide(L)'
;MGCCVNVIAEVSQILTFAPMLKRFTAILLLVALIGSNCSRFFVYAGFEVNQKYIADNLCINKSKPWLHCNGHCYLMNKLRQTEEKEKKQEREEQKSRYQEALPTNPITIVFIEPTVKVEYPPSTIPGIMGRASSIFQPPRV
;
A
#
# COMPACT_ATOMS: atom_id res chain seq x y z
N MET A 1 59.36 -27.39 -24.21
CA MET A 1 58.76 -27.40 -22.85
C MET A 1 58.15 -26.06 -22.43
N GLY A 2 58.48 -24.91 -23.05
CA GLY A 2 57.95 -23.59 -22.63
C GLY A 2 56.47 -23.31 -22.90
N CYS A 3 55.85 -23.86 -23.96
CA CYS A 3 54.43 -23.62 -24.25
C CYS A 3 53.48 -24.24 -23.22
N CYS A 4 53.81 -25.41 -22.67
CA CYS A 4 52.92 -26.08 -21.69
C CYS A 4 52.87 -25.33 -20.35
N VAL A 5 53.96 -24.70 -19.93
CA VAL A 5 54.03 -23.97 -18.65
C VAL A 5 53.19 -22.68 -18.70
N ASN A 6 53.19 -21.96 -19.83
CA ASN A 6 52.35 -20.76 -20.00
C ASN A 6 50.86 -21.09 -20.07
N VAL A 7 50.48 -22.19 -20.75
CA VAL A 7 49.06 -22.61 -20.82
C VAL A 7 48.55 -23.05 -19.45
N ILE A 8 49.37 -23.73 -18.65
CA ILE A 8 49.00 -24.13 -17.28
C ILE A 8 48.88 -22.91 -16.35
N ALA A 9 49.76 -21.91 -16.50
CA ALA A 9 49.70 -20.66 -15.75
C ALA A 9 48.45 -19.83 -16.09
N GLU A 10 48.09 -19.70 -17.36
CA GLU A 10 46.87 -19.02 -17.79
C GLU A 10 45.60 -19.75 -17.33
N VAL A 11 45.56 -21.08 -17.43
CA VAL A 11 44.42 -21.89 -16.94
C VAL A 11 44.29 -21.77 -15.42
N SER A 12 45.40 -21.73 -14.67
CA SER A 12 45.41 -21.49 -13.22
C SER A 12 44.95 -20.07 -12.85
N GLN A 13 45.34 -19.06 -13.62
CA GLN A 13 44.84 -17.68 -13.44
C GLN A 13 43.33 -17.58 -13.74
N ILE A 14 42.82 -18.27 -14.76
CA ILE A 14 41.40 -18.33 -15.10
C ILE A 14 40.60 -19.09 -14.02
N LEU A 15 41.15 -20.19 -13.49
CA LEU A 15 40.52 -21.02 -12.46
C LEU A 15 40.46 -20.32 -11.08
N THR A 16 41.38 -19.39 -10.81
CA THR A 16 41.40 -18.55 -9.60
C THR A 16 40.58 -17.25 -9.77
N PHE A 17 40.47 -16.71 -10.99
CA PHE A 17 39.58 -15.58 -11.30
C PHE A 17 38.10 -15.96 -11.26
N ALA A 18 37.73 -17.16 -11.69
CA ALA A 18 36.33 -17.62 -11.67
C ALA A 18 35.67 -17.59 -10.28
N PRO A 19 36.27 -18.09 -9.18
CA PRO A 19 35.69 -18.00 -7.84
C PRO A 19 35.72 -16.57 -7.27
N MET A 20 36.75 -15.78 -7.59
CA MET A 20 36.81 -14.37 -7.18
C MET A 20 35.73 -13.54 -7.88
N LEU A 21 35.56 -13.71 -9.19
CA LEU A 21 34.50 -13.06 -9.98
C LEU A 21 33.11 -13.49 -9.50
N LYS A 22 32.90 -14.78 -9.16
CA LYS A 22 31.65 -15.25 -8.54
C LYS A 22 31.37 -14.60 -7.18
N ARG A 23 32.41 -14.41 -6.36
CA ARG A 23 32.29 -13.68 -5.08
C ARG A 23 31.97 -12.20 -5.32
N PHE A 24 32.62 -11.57 -6.30
CA PHE A 24 32.35 -10.19 -6.68
C PHE A 24 30.93 -10.02 -7.22
N THR A 25 30.46 -10.89 -8.12
CA THR A 25 29.08 -10.81 -8.63
C THR A 25 28.06 -11.06 -7.52
N ALA A 26 28.33 -11.97 -6.58
CA ALA A 26 27.48 -12.19 -5.41
C ALA A 26 27.43 -10.97 -4.48
N ILE A 27 28.58 -10.34 -4.18
CA ILE A 27 28.65 -9.11 -3.37
C ILE A 27 27.93 -7.95 -4.08
N LEU A 28 28.13 -7.79 -5.39
CA LEU A 28 27.46 -6.76 -6.19
C LEU A 28 25.94 -6.98 -6.17
N LEU A 29 25.47 -8.22 -6.36
CA LEU A 29 24.05 -8.55 -6.26
C LEU A 29 23.48 -8.24 -4.87
N LEU A 30 24.20 -8.57 -3.79
CA LEU A 30 23.79 -8.23 -2.43
C LEU A 30 23.69 -6.71 -2.25
N VAL A 31 24.68 -5.94 -2.69
CA VAL A 31 24.66 -4.48 -2.61
C VAL A 31 23.54 -3.89 -3.47
N ALA A 32 23.27 -4.45 -4.65
CA ALA A 32 22.18 -4.01 -5.52
C ALA A 32 20.80 -4.28 -4.89
N LEU A 33 20.60 -5.43 -4.23
CA LEU A 33 19.35 -5.74 -3.53
C LEU A 33 19.13 -4.83 -2.32
N ILE A 34 20.19 -4.55 -1.55
CA ILE A 34 20.14 -3.60 -0.44
C ILE A 34 19.88 -2.18 -0.97
N GLY A 35 20.57 -1.79 -2.03
CA GLY A 35 20.46 -0.47 -2.67
C GLY A 35 19.15 -0.23 -3.42
N SER A 36 18.46 -1.30 -3.84
CA SER A 36 17.17 -1.24 -4.57
C SER A 36 16.09 -0.46 -3.83
N ASN A 37 16.21 -0.32 -2.50
CA ASN A 37 15.21 0.32 -1.65
C ASN A 37 15.65 1.69 -1.12
N CYS A 38 16.77 2.23 -1.60
CA CYS A 38 17.35 3.48 -1.09
C CYS A 38 16.75 4.76 -1.71
N SER A 39 15.48 4.76 -2.15
CA SER A 39 14.83 5.94 -2.76
C SER A 39 14.89 7.18 -1.85
N ARG A 40 14.71 6.98 -0.54
CA ARG A 40 14.76 8.05 0.48
C ARG A 40 16.16 8.60 0.69
N PHE A 41 17.20 7.80 0.47
CA PHE A 41 18.60 8.23 0.59
C PHE A 41 18.93 9.27 -0.47
N PHE A 42 18.50 9.06 -1.72
CA PHE A 42 18.71 10.04 -2.80
C PHE A 42 18.03 11.38 -2.52
N VAL A 43 16.84 11.38 -1.90
CA VAL A 43 16.15 12.61 -1.50
C VAL A 43 16.95 13.38 -0.45
N TYR A 44 17.51 12.69 0.53
CA TYR A 44 18.33 13.31 1.57
C TYR A 44 19.68 13.82 1.03
N ALA A 45 20.38 13.02 0.23
CA ALA A 45 21.63 13.41 -0.39
C ALA A 45 21.47 14.65 -1.29
N GLY A 46 20.40 14.72 -2.08
CA GLY A 46 20.10 15.90 -2.89
C GLY A 46 19.77 17.15 -2.05
N PHE A 47 19.20 16.97 -0.87
CA PHE A 47 18.95 18.07 0.06
C PHE A 47 20.24 18.63 0.65
N GLU A 48 21.19 17.78 1.09
CA GLU A 48 22.47 18.24 1.64
C GLU A 48 23.28 19.05 0.63
N VAL A 49 23.42 18.54 -0.60
CA VAL A 49 24.23 19.19 -1.64
C VAL A 49 23.71 20.59 -1.99
N ASN A 50 22.38 20.79 -1.96
CA ASN A 50 21.72 22.02 -2.36
C ASN A 50 21.04 22.77 -1.20
N GLN A 51 21.40 22.49 0.06
CA GLN A 51 20.65 22.96 1.23
C GLN A 51 20.47 24.49 1.26
N LYS A 52 21.52 25.25 0.93
CA LYS A 52 21.49 26.72 0.90
C LYS A 52 20.46 27.24 -0.11
N TYR A 53 20.53 26.74 -1.34
CA TYR A 53 19.57 27.09 -2.39
C TYR A 53 18.13 26.74 -1.99
N ILE A 54 17.94 25.58 -1.34
CA ILE A 54 16.63 25.13 -0.86
C ILE A 54 16.10 26.05 0.24
N ALA A 55 16.94 26.45 1.19
CA ALA A 55 16.56 27.37 2.26
C ALA A 55 16.11 28.73 1.70
N ASP A 56 16.82 29.27 0.72
CA ASP A 56 16.59 30.62 0.20
C ASP A 56 15.43 30.69 -0.80
N ASN A 57 15.26 29.68 -1.65
CA ASN A 57 14.31 29.74 -2.78
C ASN A 57 13.07 28.88 -2.57
N LEU A 58 13.25 27.67 -2.02
CA LEU A 58 12.23 26.61 -2.01
C LEU A 58 11.54 26.45 -0.64
N CYS A 59 12.13 26.96 0.45
CA CYS A 59 11.57 26.84 1.78
C CYS A 59 10.25 27.62 1.90
N ILE A 60 9.21 26.95 2.39
CA ILE A 60 7.88 27.55 2.62
C ILE A 60 7.90 28.65 3.69
N ASN A 61 8.82 28.55 4.66
CA ASN A 61 8.95 29.48 5.78
C ASN A 61 10.13 30.46 5.59
N LYS A 62 10.58 30.69 4.35
CA LYS A 62 11.71 31.60 4.08
C LYS A 62 11.50 33.04 4.58
N SER A 63 10.25 33.50 4.66
CA SER A 63 9.88 34.80 5.22
C SER A 63 9.96 34.87 6.75
N LYS A 64 10.23 33.75 7.42
CA LYS A 64 10.27 33.62 8.88
C LYS A 64 11.64 33.13 9.37
N PRO A 65 12.71 33.94 9.25
CA PRO A 65 14.07 33.52 9.56
C PRO A 65 14.27 33.14 11.04
N TRP A 66 13.45 33.70 11.95
CA TRP A 66 13.49 33.38 13.38
C TRP A 66 13.15 31.93 13.73
N LEU A 67 12.57 31.17 12.79
CA LEU A 67 12.27 29.75 12.97
C LEU A 67 13.47 28.83 12.72
N HIS A 68 14.59 29.37 12.21
CA HIS A 68 15.83 28.62 11.94
C HIS A 68 15.60 27.31 11.15
N CYS A 69 14.66 27.30 10.20
CA CYS A 69 14.25 26.09 9.50
C CYS A 69 15.33 25.56 8.51
N ASN A 70 16.22 26.38 7.97
CA ASN A 70 17.34 25.96 7.10
C ASN A 70 16.96 24.99 5.95
N GLY A 71 15.75 25.14 5.39
CA GLY A 71 15.24 24.28 4.32
C GLY A 71 14.59 22.96 4.78
N HIS A 72 14.64 22.59 6.06
CA HIS A 72 14.06 21.33 6.57
C HIS A 72 12.54 21.21 6.35
N CYS A 73 11.83 22.33 6.31
CA CYS A 73 10.40 22.40 6.03
C CYS A 73 10.08 21.91 4.61
N TYR A 74 10.97 22.20 3.64
CA TYR A 74 10.86 21.69 2.27
C TYR A 74 11.11 20.17 2.24
N LEU A 75 12.17 19.71 2.92
CA LEU A 75 12.51 18.28 2.98
C LEU A 75 11.35 17.46 3.57
N MET A 76 10.78 17.93 4.68
CA MET A 76 9.64 17.28 5.34
C MET A 76 8.43 17.18 4.42
N ASN A 77 8.11 18.26 3.71
CA ASN A 77 7.01 18.26 2.74
C ASN A 77 7.27 17.28 1.58
N LYS A 78 8.50 17.25 1.06
CA LYS A 78 8.90 16.32 0.00
C LYS A 78 8.75 14.86 0.43
N LEU A 79 9.20 14.53 1.65
CA LEU A 79 9.08 13.18 2.23
C LEU A 79 7.61 12.76 2.39
N ARG A 80 6.76 13.65 2.93
CA ARG A 80 5.31 13.39 3.03
C ARG A 80 4.67 13.14 1.69
N GLN A 81 5.00 13.93 0.67
CA GLN A 81 4.45 13.75 -0.68
C GLN A 81 4.85 12.41 -1.28
N THR A 82 6.08 11.95 -1.06
CA THR A 82 6.51 10.62 -1.51
C THR A 82 5.75 9.52 -0.78
N GLU A 83 5.60 9.61 0.54
CA GLU A 83 4.87 8.62 1.34
C GLU A 83 3.38 8.56 0.97
N GLU A 84 2.74 9.71 0.73
CA GLU A 84 1.34 9.77 0.30
C GLU A 84 1.14 9.17 -1.10
N LYS A 85 2.11 9.37 -2.02
CA LYS A 85 2.10 8.74 -3.35
C LYS A 85 2.27 7.22 -3.25
N GLU A 86 3.23 6.75 -2.46
CA GLU A 86 3.44 5.32 -2.18
C GLU A 86 2.15 4.69 -1.64
N LYS A 87 1.54 5.29 -0.60
CA LYS A 87 0.27 4.81 -0.03
C LYS A 87 -0.90 4.84 -1.02
N LYS A 88 -0.94 5.82 -1.91
CA LYS A 88 -1.98 5.91 -2.94
C LYS A 88 -1.81 4.80 -3.97
N GLN A 89 -0.59 4.57 -4.44
CA GLN A 89 -0.26 3.49 -5.36
C GLN A 89 -0.59 2.12 -4.74
N GLU A 90 -0.21 1.88 -3.48
CA GLU A 90 -0.55 0.66 -2.76
C GLU A 90 -2.06 0.42 -2.69
N ARG A 91 -2.85 1.47 -2.44
CA ARG A 91 -4.32 1.38 -2.45
C ARG A 91 -4.88 1.09 -3.82
N GLU A 92 -4.35 1.69 -4.88
CA GLU A 92 -4.78 1.44 -6.26
C GLU A 92 -4.45 0.01 -6.70
N GLU A 93 -3.26 -0.49 -6.36
CA GLU A 93 -2.87 -1.88 -6.56
C GLU A 93 -3.77 -2.85 -5.79
N GLN A 94 -4.07 -2.56 -4.51
CA GLN A 94 -5.04 -3.36 -3.74
C GLN A 94 -6.41 -3.37 -4.41
N LYS A 95 -6.92 -2.22 -4.87
CA LYS A 95 -8.22 -2.14 -5.57
C LYS A 95 -8.24 -2.99 -6.84
N SER A 96 -7.15 -3.02 -7.61
CA SER A 96 -7.06 -3.86 -8.82
C SER A 96 -7.05 -5.36 -8.53
N ARG A 97 -6.60 -5.79 -7.33
CA ARG A 97 -6.64 -7.20 -6.91
C ARG A 97 -8.05 -7.67 -6.51
N TYR A 98 -8.93 -6.76 -6.10
CA TYR A 98 -10.36 -7.05 -5.98
C TYR A 98 -11.00 -6.99 -7.36
N GLN A 99 -10.67 -7.98 -8.21
CA GLN A 99 -11.49 -8.22 -9.39
C GLN A 99 -12.81 -8.79 -8.89
N GLU A 100 -13.87 -7.97 -8.92
CA GLU A 100 -15.23 -8.42 -8.64
C GLU A 100 -15.53 -9.57 -9.62
N ALA A 101 -15.44 -10.80 -9.13
CA ALA A 101 -15.89 -11.97 -9.85
C ALA A 101 -17.42 -11.91 -9.85
N LEU A 102 -17.97 -11.04 -10.69
CA LEU A 102 -19.39 -11.05 -10.99
C LEU A 102 -19.68 -12.42 -11.62
N PRO A 103 -20.59 -13.22 -11.03
CA PRO A 103 -20.99 -14.46 -11.65
C PRO A 103 -21.55 -14.14 -13.04
N THR A 104 -20.97 -14.74 -14.07
CA THR A 104 -21.41 -14.59 -15.47
C THR A 104 -22.86 -15.07 -15.67
N ASN A 105 -23.37 -15.86 -14.71
CA ASN A 105 -24.70 -16.44 -14.75
C ASN A 105 -25.63 -15.72 -13.75
N PRO A 106 -26.90 -15.50 -14.12
CA PRO A 106 -27.88 -14.90 -13.22
C PRO A 106 -28.08 -15.78 -11.98
N ILE A 107 -27.98 -15.18 -10.79
CA ILE A 107 -28.32 -15.84 -9.53
C ILE A 107 -29.85 -15.93 -9.44
N THR A 108 -30.39 -17.15 -9.45
CA THR A 108 -31.82 -17.37 -9.22
C THR A 108 -32.08 -17.47 -7.72
N ILE A 109 -32.64 -16.42 -7.13
CA ILE A 109 -33.10 -16.43 -5.74
C ILE A 109 -34.45 -17.14 -5.72
N VAL A 110 -34.50 -18.35 -5.16
CA VAL A 110 -35.74 -19.10 -4.98
C VAL A 110 -36.31 -18.74 -3.61
N PHE A 111 -37.44 -18.05 -3.60
CA PHE A 111 -38.20 -17.83 -2.37
C PHE A 111 -39.09 -19.05 -2.13
N ILE A 112 -38.70 -19.89 -1.16
CA ILE A 112 -39.56 -21.00 -0.72
C ILE A 112 -40.59 -20.38 0.20
N GLU A 113 -41.83 -20.21 -0.26
CA GLU A 113 -42.92 -19.83 0.63
C GLU A 113 -43.24 -21.01 1.53
N PRO A 114 -42.93 -20.95 2.85
CA PRO A 114 -43.33 -22.01 3.74
C PRO A 114 -44.85 -21.93 3.87
N THR A 115 -45.56 -22.95 3.37
CA THR A 115 -46.98 -23.13 3.69
C THR A 115 -47.08 -23.56 5.15
N VAL A 116 -47.01 -22.60 6.07
CA VAL A 116 -47.28 -22.84 7.48
C VAL A 116 -48.79 -23.01 7.60
N LYS A 117 -49.25 -24.25 7.73
CA LYS A 117 -50.60 -24.54 8.20
C LYS A 117 -50.66 -24.10 9.67
N VAL A 118 -51.10 -22.87 9.92
CA VAL A 118 -51.33 -22.40 11.28
C VAL A 118 -52.66 -22.97 11.74
N GLU A 119 -52.63 -23.99 12.58
CA GLU A 119 -53.82 -24.45 13.30
C GLU A 119 -53.93 -23.62 14.57
N TYR A 120 -54.86 -22.66 14.56
CA TYR A 120 -55.09 -21.80 15.72
C TYR A 120 -55.91 -22.57 16.77
N PRO A 121 -55.55 -22.49 18.07
CA PRO A 121 -56.41 -23.04 19.10
C PRO A 121 -57.77 -22.33 19.07
N PRO A 122 -58.88 -23.04 19.36
CA PRO A 122 -60.19 -22.42 19.39
C PRO A 122 -60.20 -21.27 20.39
N SER A 123 -60.65 -20.09 19.95
CA SER A 123 -60.78 -18.90 20.80
C SER A 123 -61.73 -19.20 21.96
N THR A 124 -61.23 -19.05 23.18
CA THR A 124 -62.01 -19.17 24.41
C THR A 124 -62.79 -17.90 24.77
N ILE A 125 -62.71 -16.85 23.94
CA ILE A 125 -63.37 -15.58 24.21
C ILE A 125 -64.77 -15.58 23.57
N PRO A 126 -65.86 -15.40 24.35
CA PRO A 126 -67.20 -15.21 23.80
C PRO A 126 -67.31 -13.78 23.24
N GLY A 127 -67.18 -13.65 21.92
CA GLY A 127 -67.55 -12.45 21.18
C GLY A 127 -66.46 -11.38 21.00
N ILE A 128 -66.69 -10.51 20.02
CA ILE A 128 -65.84 -9.38 19.66
C ILE A 128 -65.97 -8.31 20.76
N MET A 129 -64.99 -8.20 21.65
CA MET A 129 -64.84 -6.99 22.46
C MET A 129 -64.45 -5.85 21.53
N GLY A 130 -65.36 -4.89 21.30
CA GLY A 130 -65.04 -3.65 20.60
C GLY A 130 -63.95 -2.90 21.35
N ARG A 131 -62.70 -2.97 20.87
CA ARG A 131 -61.63 -2.10 21.35
C ARG A 131 -61.78 -0.75 20.66
N ALA A 132 -61.98 0.31 21.44
CA ALA A 132 -61.74 1.66 20.98
C ALA A 132 -60.23 1.84 20.79
N SER A 133 -59.75 1.72 19.55
CA SER A 133 -58.38 2.07 19.20
C SER A 133 -58.31 3.58 19.00
N SER A 134 -57.75 4.31 19.96
CA SER A 134 -57.23 5.64 19.68
C SER A 134 -55.98 5.46 18.82
N ILE A 135 -56.02 5.96 17.58
CA ILE A 135 -54.84 6.01 16.71
C ILE A 135 -53.87 6.98 17.37
N PHE A 136 -52.75 6.50 17.88
CA PHE A 136 -51.70 7.34 18.45
C PHE A 136 -51.17 8.27 17.35
N GLN A 137 -51.36 9.57 17.54
CA GLN A 137 -50.87 10.60 16.63
C GLN A 137 -49.72 11.33 17.33
N PRO A 138 -48.49 11.30 16.77
CA PRO A 138 -47.35 11.97 17.39
C PRO A 138 -47.53 13.50 17.38
N PRO A 139 -46.96 14.22 18.37
CA PRO A 139 -47.05 15.67 18.47
C PRO A 139 -46.42 16.35 17.25
N ARG A 140 -47.11 17.34 16.69
CA ARG A 140 -46.58 18.17 15.60
C ARG A 140 -45.72 19.27 16.21
N VAL A 141 -44.43 19.24 15.91
CA VAL A 141 -43.49 20.35 16.11
C VAL A 141 -43.23 21.04 14.78
#